data_AF-A0A365XXD7-F1
#
_entry.id   AF-A0A365XXD7-F1
#
_cell.length_a   1.000
_cell.length_b   1.000
_cell.length_c   1.000
_cell.angle_alpha   90.00
_cell.angle_beta   90.00
_cell.angle_gamma   90.00
#
_symmetry.space_group_name_H-M   'P 1'
#
loop_
_entity.id
_entity.type
_entity.pdbx_description
1 polymer ?
#
loop_
_entity_poly.entity_id
_entity_poly.type
_entity_poly.pdbx_seq_one_letter_code
_entity_poly.pdbx_strand_id
1 'polypeptide(L)'
;MARINPQPDPQRPQDAPEEIPSAIPDADKDGYDADFNGLHDKDEDGKKKDTKDQQYDGSAVNEKEEPEDDTKCPHCKEDITLDQIKAITTIDAKNETLVSKILEYLNLYKADHKIDTCVRKAHFIAQALHESGSFTVLEEDLNYRPSSLLSYFKKDEYIALTDSNLTKYKDYFSVAPPKAAKGAKDTKDAKPAAPAADQYKDYSLNPAYIYGNTNKETQTTLTSSDGKSKIEIDLKKHKADERVVGNRKYGGRDGNDKNSDDGYNFRGHGIIQLTHKPAYESFTAFAKSTGFNKEKSTIDFTESKDEKGVKTCNSDLLSDKKDPKYAVQSAVWLWSTYKISSKLEVKSDEENFAGITNVINGGNTGTKDRYDKLLKGREQLKVYDHYKYLLENQKDEKKKTKLKAALKQMASSQTVYAFNRNTKKFDVNGITVDSDPKGQEILDEFGGDAAGDKKTDKPADKKTDAPAKPAPGKPAPKK
;
A
#
# COMPACT_ATOMS: atom_id res chain seq x y z
N MET A 1 -26.97 -43.50 -0.66
CA MET A 1 -26.23 -44.46 -1.51
C MET A 1 -24.76 -44.41 -1.13
N ALA A 2 -24.10 -45.56 -1.18
CA ALA A 2 -22.86 -45.86 -0.47
C ALA A 2 -21.63 -45.02 -0.88
N ARG A 3 -20.78 -44.74 0.12
CA ARG A 3 -19.42 -44.20 -0.02
C ARG A 3 -18.52 -45.25 -0.65
N ILE A 4 -17.78 -44.88 -1.69
CA ILE A 4 -16.66 -45.66 -2.23
C ILE A 4 -15.40 -44.80 -2.03
N ASN A 5 -14.53 -45.21 -1.12
CA ASN A 5 -13.18 -44.67 -0.97
C ASN A 5 -12.25 -45.39 -1.96
N PRO A 6 -11.56 -44.68 -2.86
CA PRO A 6 -10.43 -45.26 -3.59
C PRO A 6 -9.20 -45.37 -2.67
N GLN A 7 -8.61 -46.57 -2.61
CA GLN A 7 -7.33 -46.83 -1.96
C GLN A 7 -6.16 -46.39 -2.87
N PRO A 8 -5.03 -45.91 -2.30
CA PRO A 8 -3.86 -45.47 -3.06
C PRO A 8 -3.04 -46.64 -3.62
N ASP A 9 -2.52 -46.42 -4.83
CA ASP A 9 -1.64 -47.33 -5.58
C ASP A 9 -0.24 -47.43 -4.91
N PRO A 10 0.24 -48.63 -4.54
CA PRO A 10 1.49 -48.82 -3.81
C PRO A 10 2.78 -48.85 -4.67
N GLN A 11 2.77 -48.46 -5.94
CA GLN A 11 3.98 -48.56 -6.81
C GLN A 11 4.37 -47.31 -7.62
N ARG A 12 4.12 -46.09 -7.14
CA ARG A 12 4.72 -44.89 -7.75
C ARG A 12 6.14 -44.64 -7.19
N PRO A 13 7.20 -44.64 -8.03
CA PRO A 13 8.56 -44.33 -7.59
C PRO A 13 8.67 -42.87 -7.10
N GLN A 14 9.39 -42.68 -5.99
CA GLN A 14 9.79 -41.37 -5.49
C GLN A 14 11.11 -40.98 -6.14
N ASP A 15 11.10 -39.96 -7.00
CA ASP A 15 12.33 -39.33 -7.47
C ASP A 15 12.79 -38.29 -6.44
N ALA A 16 14.06 -38.40 -6.04
CA ALA A 16 14.73 -37.48 -5.12
C ALA A 16 14.99 -36.11 -5.78
N PRO A 17 14.89 -34.99 -5.05
CA PRO A 17 15.21 -33.68 -5.60
C PRO A 17 16.72 -33.50 -5.79
N GLU A 18 17.13 -33.17 -7.02
CA GLU A 18 18.48 -32.67 -7.33
C GLU A 18 18.69 -31.29 -6.71
N GLU A 19 19.86 -31.10 -6.09
CA GLU A 19 20.33 -29.81 -5.58
C GLU A 19 20.55 -28.83 -6.74
N ILE A 20 19.88 -27.67 -6.68
CA ILE A 20 20.10 -26.56 -7.62
C ILE A 20 20.85 -25.42 -6.90
N PRO A 21 21.96 -24.93 -7.47
CA PRO A 21 22.89 -24.02 -6.80
C PRO A 21 22.32 -22.61 -6.60
N SER A 22 22.68 -22.04 -5.45
CA SER A 22 22.35 -20.69 -5.02
C SER A 22 23.07 -19.63 -5.85
N ALA A 23 22.30 -18.78 -6.52
CA ALA A 23 22.49 -17.32 -6.61
C ALA A 23 21.62 -16.76 -7.74
N ILE A 24 20.59 -15.98 -7.39
CA ILE A 24 19.80 -15.21 -8.35
C ILE A 24 19.76 -13.75 -7.85
N PRO A 25 20.02 -12.77 -8.72
CA PRO A 25 20.11 -11.36 -8.36
C PRO A 25 18.76 -10.73 -8.01
N ASP A 26 18.90 -9.80 -7.10
CA ASP A 26 17.95 -8.96 -6.39
C ASP A 26 17.11 -8.06 -7.32
N ALA A 27 15.79 -8.03 -7.10
CA ALA A 27 14.83 -7.22 -7.83
C ALA A 27 13.69 -6.73 -6.91
N ASP A 28 14.08 -6.12 -5.80
CA ASP A 28 13.18 -5.44 -4.86
C ASP A 28 12.63 -4.11 -5.43
N LYS A 29 11.31 -4.04 -5.64
CA LYS A 29 10.60 -2.77 -5.89
C LYS A 29 9.20 -2.64 -5.27
N ASP A 30 8.73 -3.59 -4.47
CA ASP A 30 7.38 -3.50 -3.90
C ASP A 30 7.44 -3.57 -2.36
N GLY A 31 7.13 -2.44 -1.72
CA GLY A 31 7.38 -2.15 -0.30
C GLY A 31 6.48 -2.83 0.72
N TYR A 32 6.20 -4.13 0.62
CA TYR A 32 5.34 -4.84 1.59
C TYR A 32 6.11 -5.61 2.63
N ASP A 33 6.00 -5.18 3.89
CA ASP A 33 6.76 -5.67 5.05
C ASP A 33 6.85 -7.20 5.09
N ALA A 34 8.07 -7.74 5.05
CA ALA A 34 8.38 -9.17 4.97
C ALA A 34 8.63 -9.79 6.35
N ASP A 35 8.32 -9.09 7.45
CA ASP A 35 8.39 -9.65 8.79
C ASP A 35 7.18 -10.58 9.05
N PHE A 36 7.15 -11.71 8.32
CA PHE A 36 6.29 -12.85 8.55
C PHE A 36 6.74 -13.61 9.80
N ASN A 37 6.43 -13.06 10.97
CA ASN A 37 6.27 -13.85 12.18
C ASN A 37 4.78 -14.01 12.45
N GLY A 38 4.22 -15.10 11.92
CA GLY A 38 2.91 -15.57 12.30
C GLY A 38 2.80 -15.68 13.82
N LEU A 39 1.66 -15.22 14.35
CA LEU A 39 1.23 -15.41 15.73
C LEU A 39 1.29 -16.89 16.10
N HIS A 40 2.39 -17.31 16.74
CA HIS A 40 2.37 -18.42 17.67
C HIS A 40 2.24 -17.84 19.07
N ASP A 41 1.02 -17.45 19.45
CA ASP A 41 0.70 -17.25 20.86
C ASP A 41 0.59 -18.63 21.51
N LYS A 42 1.69 -19.06 22.13
CA LYS A 42 1.66 -20.02 23.23
C LYS A 42 1.98 -19.24 24.49
N ASP A 43 0.97 -19.05 25.33
CA ASP A 43 1.16 -18.56 26.70
C ASP A 43 1.67 -19.73 27.57
N GLU A 44 2.60 -19.45 28.48
CA GLU A 44 3.31 -20.45 29.30
C GLU A 44 2.46 -21.16 30.38
N ASP A 45 1.13 -20.98 30.46
CA ASP A 45 0.33 -21.59 31.56
C ASP A 45 -1.05 -22.15 31.17
N GLY A 46 -1.28 -22.52 29.90
CA GLY A 46 -2.25 -23.57 29.54
C GLY A 46 -3.69 -23.51 30.12
N LYS A 47 -4.26 -22.32 30.38
CA LYS A 47 -5.66 -22.20 30.86
C LYS A 47 -6.47 -21.16 30.09
N LYS A 48 -7.59 -21.60 29.51
CA LYS A 48 -8.63 -20.78 28.88
C LYS A 48 -9.25 -19.82 29.92
N LYS A 49 -9.41 -18.55 29.57
CA LYS A 49 -10.31 -17.62 30.28
C LYS A 49 -11.70 -17.70 29.65
N ASP A 50 -12.66 -18.17 30.42
CA ASP A 50 -14.08 -18.09 30.10
C ASP A 50 -14.56 -16.65 30.20
N THR A 51 -15.12 -16.11 29.12
CA THR A 51 -15.92 -14.88 29.16
C THR A 51 -17.35 -15.23 28.76
N LYS A 52 -18.28 -15.03 29.69
CA LYS A 52 -19.71 -15.28 29.52
C LYS A 52 -20.30 -14.42 28.41
N ASP A 53 -21.03 -15.07 27.53
CA ASP A 53 -21.82 -14.49 26.46
C ASP A 53 -22.91 -13.55 26.99
N GLN A 54 -22.98 -12.35 26.42
CA GLN A 54 -24.21 -11.56 26.35
C GLN A 54 -24.59 -11.42 24.88
N GLN A 55 -25.70 -12.06 24.54
CA GLN A 55 -26.32 -12.11 23.21
C GLN A 55 -27.01 -10.76 22.93
N TYR A 56 -26.71 -10.14 21.78
CA TYR A 56 -27.31 -8.87 21.33
C TYR A 56 -28.32 -9.16 20.22
N ASP A 57 -29.55 -8.66 20.35
CA ASP A 57 -30.74 -9.13 19.59
C ASP A 57 -31.24 -8.17 18.50
N GLY A 58 -30.45 -7.18 18.10
CA GLY A 58 -30.74 -6.40 16.89
C GLY A 58 -32.01 -5.54 16.94
N SER A 59 -32.52 -5.21 18.13
CA SER A 59 -33.53 -4.17 18.30
C SER A 59 -32.91 -2.86 18.76
N ALA A 60 -33.38 -1.72 18.22
CA ALA A 60 -32.96 -0.39 18.62
C ALA A 60 -33.19 -0.23 20.13
N VAL A 61 -32.11 -0.29 20.90
CA VAL A 61 -32.13 0.01 22.33
C VAL A 61 -32.38 1.50 22.45
N ASN A 62 -33.53 1.85 23.05
CA ASN A 62 -33.70 3.14 23.72
C ASN A 62 -32.44 3.37 24.56
N GLU A 63 -31.65 4.38 24.17
CA GLU A 63 -30.51 4.86 24.93
C GLU A 63 -31.03 5.23 26.32
N LYS A 64 -30.80 4.35 27.30
CA LYS A 64 -30.73 4.83 28.67
C LYS A 64 -29.50 5.73 28.68
N GLU A 65 -29.72 7.02 28.91
CA GLU A 65 -28.67 8.00 29.13
C GLU A 65 -27.66 7.43 30.13
N GLU A 66 -26.52 6.95 29.62
CA GLU A 66 -25.35 6.70 30.44
C GLU A 66 -24.96 8.06 31.05
N PRO A 67 -24.54 8.11 32.33
CA PRO A 67 -24.09 9.37 32.91
C PRO A 67 -23.00 9.98 32.02
N GLU A 68 -23.18 11.25 31.64
CA GLU A 68 -22.25 11.96 30.77
C GLU A 68 -20.83 11.89 31.36
N ASP A 69 -19.97 11.12 30.70
CA ASP A 69 -18.53 11.11 30.97
C ASP A 69 -17.93 12.34 30.30
N ASP A 70 -17.87 13.44 31.05
CA ASP A 70 -17.35 14.75 30.64
C ASP A 70 -15.94 14.66 30.02
N THR A 71 -15.21 13.55 30.21
CA THR A 71 -13.87 13.33 29.68
C THR A 71 -13.81 12.69 28.28
N LYS A 72 -14.94 12.34 27.67
CA LYS A 72 -14.99 11.75 26.31
C LYS A 72 -15.44 12.77 25.28
N CYS A 73 -14.65 12.93 24.22
CA CYS A 73 -14.97 13.82 23.11
C CYS A 73 -16.29 13.41 22.41
N PRO A 74 -17.22 14.34 22.17
CA PRO A 74 -18.52 14.04 21.57
C PRO A 74 -18.43 13.57 20.11
N HIS A 75 -17.42 14.02 19.35
CA HIS A 75 -17.27 13.71 17.93
C HIS A 75 -16.62 12.34 17.63
N CYS A 76 -16.06 11.68 18.66
CA CYS A 76 -15.35 10.42 18.45
C CYS A 76 -16.27 9.31 17.91
N LYS A 77 -17.51 9.25 18.40
CA LYS A 77 -18.51 8.24 18.00
C LYS A 77 -19.24 8.58 16.70
N GLU A 78 -19.15 9.82 16.21
CA GLU A 78 -19.82 10.22 14.98
C GLU A 78 -19.34 9.41 13.78
N ASP A 79 -20.30 9.11 12.91
CA ASP A 79 -20.05 8.44 11.65
C ASP A 79 -19.31 9.35 10.66
N ILE A 80 -18.46 8.72 9.86
CA ILE A 80 -17.76 9.36 8.75
C ILE A 80 -18.74 9.47 7.58
N THR A 81 -18.98 10.70 7.11
CA THR A 81 -19.96 10.99 6.07
C THR A 81 -19.28 11.17 4.70
N LEU A 82 -20.06 10.98 3.62
CA LEU A 82 -19.58 11.22 2.26
C LEU A 82 -19.16 12.69 2.06
N ASP A 83 -19.88 13.64 2.67
CA ASP A 83 -19.57 15.07 2.54
C ASP A 83 -18.23 15.42 3.18
N GLN A 84 -17.92 14.83 4.35
CA GLN A 84 -16.59 14.95 4.95
C GLN A 84 -15.50 14.39 4.01
N ILE A 85 -15.73 13.23 3.37
CA ILE A 85 -14.75 12.67 2.42
C ILE A 85 -14.59 13.57 1.18
N LYS A 86 -15.68 14.10 0.63
CA LYS A 86 -15.64 15.05 -0.51
C LYS A 86 -14.93 16.37 -0.17
N ALA A 87 -14.96 16.79 1.09
CA ALA A 87 -14.22 17.94 1.56
C ALA A 87 -12.71 17.63 1.74
N ILE A 88 -12.34 16.38 2.02
CA ILE A 88 -10.94 15.93 2.12
C ILE A 88 -10.34 15.75 0.73
N THR A 89 -11.07 15.15 -0.21
CA THR A 89 -10.55 14.82 -1.54
C THR A 89 -11.62 14.82 -2.63
N THR A 90 -11.17 14.84 -3.88
CA THR A 90 -12.07 14.83 -5.04
C THR A 90 -12.62 13.44 -5.29
N ILE A 91 -13.94 13.30 -5.21
CA ILE A 91 -14.66 12.09 -5.60
C ILE A 91 -15.48 12.39 -6.85
N ASP A 92 -15.22 11.64 -7.93
CA ASP A 92 -16.05 11.68 -9.14
C ASP A 92 -17.47 11.18 -8.80
N ALA A 93 -18.49 11.87 -9.30
CA ALA A 93 -19.89 11.53 -9.08
C ALA A 93 -20.22 10.05 -9.36
N LYS A 94 -19.55 9.44 -10.36
CA LYS A 94 -19.76 8.02 -10.69
C LYS A 94 -19.27 7.05 -9.61
N ASN A 95 -18.39 7.50 -8.73
CA ASN A 95 -17.79 6.70 -7.64
C ASN A 95 -18.49 6.93 -6.29
N GLU A 96 -19.39 7.91 -6.17
CA GLU A 96 -20.04 8.23 -4.89
C GLU A 96 -20.75 7.03 -4.28
N THR A 97 -21.46 6.23 -5.08
CA THR A 97 -22.13 5.02 -4.60
C THR A 97 -21.16 4.01 -3.99
N LEU A 98 -19.97 3.83 -4.60
CA LEU A 98 -18.93 2.96 -4.04
C LEU A 98 -18.41 3.52 -2.71
N VAL A 99 -18.11 4.83 -2.68
CA VAL A 99 -17.59 5.49 -1.47
C VAL A 99 -18.61 5.43 -0.33
N SER A 100 -19.89 5.67 -0.60
CA SER A 100 -20.96 5.54 0.40
C SER A 100 -21.02 4.14 1.00
N LYS A 101 -20.91 3.08 0.18
CA LYS A 101 -20.87 1.70 0.66
C LYS A 101 -19.62 1.38 1.47
N ILE A 102 -18.46 1.91 1.07
CA ILE A 102 -17.23 1.81 1.85
C ILE A 102 -17.42 2.45 3.22
N LEU A 103 -18.03 3.63 3.29
CA LEU A 103 -18.28 4.35 4.54
C LEU A 103 -19.30 3.65 5.43
N GLU A 104 -20.33 3.02 4.86
CA GLU A 104 -21.28 2.18 5.60
C GLU A 104 -20.56 1.06 6.36
N TYR A 105 -19.76 0.25 5.66
CA TYR A 105 -18.98 -0.81 6.31
C TYR A 105 -17.89 -0.26 7.23
N LEU A 106 -17.25 0.85 6.88
CA LEU A 106 -16.23 1.44 7.73
C LEU A 106 -16.83 1.93 9.05
N ASN A 107 -17.98 2.59 9.01
CA ASN A 107 -18.68 3.04 10.20
C ASN A 107 -19.15 1.88 11.07
N LEU A 108 -19.50 0.74 10.46
CA LEU A 108 -19.83 -0.49 11.14
C LEU A 108 -18.64 -1.11 11.89
N TYR A 109 -17.43 -1.06 11.32
CA TYR A 109 -16.26 -1.77 11.87
C TYR A 109 -15.27 -0.88 12.65
N LYS A 110 -15.28 0.44 12.45
CA LYS A 110 -14.24 1.35 12.99
C LYS A 110 -14.00 1.22 14.50
N ALA A 111 -15.07 1.05 15.28
CA ALA A 111 -14.99 1.02 16.74
C ALA A 111 -14.26 -0.22 17.26
N ASP A 112 -14.64 -1.40 16.75
CA ASP A 112 -14.03 -2.69 17.13
C ASP A 112 -12.53 -2.76 16.75
N HIS A 113 -12.14 -1.96 15.75
CA HIS A 113 -10.79 -1.92 15.20
C HIS A 113 -9.97 -0.69 15.65
N LYS A 114 -10.36 -0.04 16.76
CA LYS A 114 -9.60 1.09 17.35
C LYS A 114 -9.45 2.29 16.40
N ILE A 115 -10.37 2.49 15.46
CA ILE A 115 -10.48 3.69 14.62
C ILE A 115 -11.63 4.54 15.19
N ASP A 116 -11.54 4.82 16.49
CA ASP A 116 -12.65 5.23 17.36
C ASP A 116 -12.47 6.60 18.01
N THR A 117 -11.39 7.31 17.67
CA THR A 117 -11.17 8.72 18.04
C THR A 117 -11.11 9.58 16.79
N CYS A 118 -11.40 10.88 16.93
CA CYS A 118 -11.27 11.84 15.82
C CYS A 118 -9.89 11.77 15.15
N VAL A 119 -8.84 11.70 15.97
CA VAL A 119 -7.45 11.62 15.51
C VAL A 119 -7.19 10.32 14.75
N ARG A 120 -7.60 9.18 15.30
CA ARG A 120 -7.43 7.86 14.66
C ARG A 120 -8.22 7.75 13.35
N LYS A 121 -9.45 8.28 13.32
CA LYS A 121 -10.25 8.40 12.08
C LYS A 121 -9.49 9.21 11.02
N ALA A 122 -8.94 10.37 11.38
CA ALA A 122 -8.22 11.22 10.44
C ALA A 122 -6.96 10.57 9.86
N HIS A 123 -6.13 9.94 10.71
CA HIS A 123 -4.95 9.22 10.24
C HIS A 123 -5.29 8.03 9.35
N PHE A 124 -6.26 7.20 9.75
CA PHE A 124 -6.71 6.07 8.93
C PHE A 124 -7.24 6.53 7.58
N ILE A 125 -8.17 7.49 7.55
CA ILE A 125 -8.78 8.01 6.32
C ILE A 125 -7.74 8.63 5.40
N ALA A 126 -6.77 9.39 5.93
CA ALA A 126 -5.73 10.00 5.10
C ALA A 126 -4.88 8.95 4.36
N GLN A 127 -4.47 7.89 5.07
CA GLN A 127 -3.71 6.79 4.47
C GLN A 127 -4.59 6.00 3.49
N ALA A 128 -5.79 5.62 3.91
CA ALA A 128 -6.73 4.84 3.12
C ALA A 128 -7.11 5.54 1.80
N LEU A 129 -7.36 6.85 1.83
CA LEU A 129 -7.63 7.65 0.64
C LEU A 129 -6.42 7.76 -0.28
N HIS A 130 -5.19 7.77 0.25
CA HIS A 130 -4.00 7.76 -0.61
C HIS A 130 -3.84 6.41 -1.32
N GLU A 131 -3.85 5.32 -0.55
CA GLU A 131 -3.60 3.96 -1.06
C GLU A 131 -4.61 3.52 -2.12
N SER A 132 -5.87 3.90 -1.94
CA SER A 132 -6.97 3.47 -2.80
C SER A 132 -7.30 4.47 -3.92
N GLY A 133 -6.45 5.49 -4.16
CA GLY A 133 -6.76 6.54 -5.13
C GLY A 133 -8.10 7.20 -4.84
N SER A 134 -8.31 7.62 -3.60
CA SER A 134 -9.56 8.17 -3.05
C SER A 134 -10.74 7.20 -3.12
N PHE A 135 -10.51 5.94 -2.68
CA PHE A 135 -11.48 4.84 -2.67
C PHE A 135 -11.95 4.37 -4.05
N THR A 136 -11.22 4.69 -5.12
CA THR A 136 -11.59 4.34 -6.50
C THR A 136 -10.83 3.14 -7.07
N VAL A 137 -9.70 2.80 -6.46
CA VAL A 137 -8.81 1.69 -6.83
C VAL A 137 -8.77 0.70 -5.67
N LEU A 138 -9.22 -0.53 -5.93
CA LEU A 138 -9.25 -1.63 -4.94
C LEU A 138 -8.40 -2.83 -5.38
N GLU A 139 -7.64 -2.70 -6.46
CA GLU A 139 -6.70 -3.71 -6.94
C GLU A 139 -5.53 -2.99 -7.60
N GLU A 140 -4.34 -3.57 -7.52
CA GLU A 140 -3.21 -3.06 -8.27
C GLU A 140 -3.40 -3.27 -9.79
N ASP A 141 -2.94 -2.31 -10.58
CA ASP A 141 -2.95 -2.41 -12.04
C ASP A 141 -1.66 -3.09 -12.53
N LEU A 142 -1.80 -4.31 -13.04
CA LEU A 142 -0.71 -5.09 -13.63
C LEU A 142 -0.54 -4.86 -15.14
N ASN A 143 -1.21 -3.85 -15.71
CA ASN A 143 -1.20 -3.52 -17.13
C ASN A 143 0.06 -2.76 -17.57
N TYR A 144 1.23 -3.32 -17.28
CA TYR A 144 2.54 -2.71 -17.54
C TYR A 144 2.95 -2.71 -19.01
N ARG A 145 3.68 -1.69 -19.44
CA ARG A 145 4.31 -1.64 -20.76
C ARG A 145 5.49 -2.63 -20.86
N PRO A 146 5.80 -3.17 -22.05
CA PRO A 146 6.96 -4.05 -22.25
C PRO A 146 8.28 -3.47 -21.71
N SER A 147 8.51 -2.17 -21.90
CA SER A 147 9.72 -1.48 -21.42
C SER A 147 9.93 -1.59 -19.91
N SER A 148 8.84 -1.67 -19.13
CA SER A 148 8.90 -1.82 -17.67
C SER A 148 9.15 -3.26 -17.22
N LEU A 149 8.98 -4.22 -18.13
CA LEU A 149 9.05 -5.66 -17.85
C LEU A 149 10.32 -6.31 -18.41
N LEU A 150 11.16 -5.59 -19.16
CA LEU A 150 12.33 -6.18 -19.83
C LEU A 150 13.25 -6.95 -18.88
N SER A 151 13.49 -6.43 -17.67
CA SER A 151 14.35 -7.05 -16.66
C SER A 151 13.72 -8.24 -15.94
N TYR A 152 12.41 -8.46 -16.12
CA TYR A 152 11.67 -9.52 -15.45
C TYR A 152 11.86 -10.88 -16.16
N PHE A 153 12.29 -10.86 -17.42
CA PHE A 153 12.51 -12.06 -18.24
C PHE A 153 14.01 -12.27 -18.48
N LYS A 154 14.50 -13.48 -18.19
CA LYS A 154 15.91 -13.84 -18.42
C LYS A 154 16.15 -14.20 -19.89
N LYS A 155 17.42 -14.13 -20.33
CA LYS A 155 17.81 -14.31 -21.73
C LYS A 155 17.52 -15.72 -22.27
N ASP A 156 17.61 -16.73 -21.42
CA ASP A 156 17.26 -18.13 -21.71
C ASP A 156 15.76 -18.35 -21.92
N GLU A 157 14.93 -17.38 -21.53
CA GLU A 157 13.47 -17.41 -21.72
C GLU A 157 13.04 -16.66 -22.99
N TYR A 158 13.97 -16.05 -23.72
CA TYR A 158 13.65 -15.31 -24.93
C TYR A 158 13.13 -16.25 -26.01
N ILE A 159 12.10 -15.79 -26.72
CA ILE A 159 11.39 -16.59 -27.71
C ILE A 159 12.18 -16.55 -29.00
N ALA A 160 12.78 -17.67 -29.38
CA ALA A 160 13.42 -17.81 -30.69
C ALA A 160 12.39 -17.65 -31.81
N LEU A 161 12.75 -16.93 -32.88
CA LEU A 161 11.88 -16.68 -34.03
C LEU A 161 11.86 -17.87 -35.00
N THR A 162 11.46 -19.04 -34.50
CA THR A 162 11.15 -20.22 -35.34
C THR A 162 9.78 -20.07 -35.98
N ASP A 163 9.52 -20.77 -37.09
CA ASP A 163 8.21 -20.73 -37.77
C ASP A 163 7.05 -21.12 -36.84
N SER A 164 7.30 -22.06 -35.92
CA SER A 164 6.34 -22.46 -34.89
C SER A 164 5.99 -21.32 -33.94
N ASN A 165 7.00 -20.60 -33.42
CA ASN A 165 6.77 -19.46 -32.52
C ASN A 165 6.16 -18.25 -33.24
N LEU A 166 6.57 -17.97 -34.47
CA LEU A 166 5.96 -16.92 -35.29
C LEU A 166 4.47 -17.21 -35.53
N THR A 167 4.12 -18.47 -35.77
CA THR A 167 2.72 -18.90 -35.91
C THR A 167 1.98 -18.79 -34.58
N LYS A 168 2.59 -19.26 -33.49
CA LYS A 168 1.99 -19.25 -32.13
C LYS A 168 1.71 -17.84 -31.62
N TYR A 169 2.62 -16.90 -31.84
CA TYR A 169 2.52 -15.53 -31.32
C TYR A 169 2.16 -14.49 -32.38
N LYS A 170 1.60 -14.92 -33.50
CA LYS A 170 1.21 -14.05 -34.63
C LYS A 170 0.29 -12.89 -34.22
N ASP A 171 -0.47 -13.03 -33.13
CA ASP A 171 -1.38 -12.00 -32.63
C ASP A 171 -0.69 -10.92 -31.77
N TYR A 172 0.56 -11.17 -31.38
CA TYR A 172 1.39 -10.24 -30.61
C TYR A 172 2.44 -9.55 -31.47
N PHE A 173 3.05 -10.26 -32.42
CA PHE A 173 4.06 -9.69 -33.30
C PHE A 173 4.18 -10.40 -34.65
N SER A 174 4.85 -9.73 -35.59
CA SER A 174 5.31 -10.30 -36.86
C SER A 174 6.68 -9.73 -37.23
N VAL A 175 7.46 -10.46 -38.03
CA VAL A 175 8.68 -9.90 -38.62
C VAL A 175 8.27 -8.93 -39.73
N ALA A 176 8.77 -7.69 -39.66
CA ALA A 176 8.48 -6.69 -40.68
C ALA A 176 9.11 -7.10 -42.02
N PRO A 177 8.46 -6.81 -43.16
CA PRO A 177 9.05 -7.07 -44.46
C PRO A 177 10.38 -6.32 -44.62
N PRO A 178 11.36 -6.88 -45.36
CA PRO A 178 12.61 -6.18 -45.63
C PRO A 178 12.31 -4.81 -46.25
N LYS A 179 12.94 -3.74 -45.74
CA LYS A 179 12.81 -2.41 -46.36
C LYS A 179 13.28 -2.52 -47.82
N ALA A 180 12.40 -2.18 -48.76
CA ALA A 180 12.73 -2.20 -50.18
C ALA A 180 14.02 -1.40 -50.42
N ALA A 181 14.97 -1.99 -51.16
CA ALA A 181 16.21 -1.32 -51.50
C ALA A 181 15.89 0.01 -52.21
N LYS A 182 16.54 1.11 -51.79
CA LYS A 182 16.42 2.41 -52.46
C LYS A 182 16.74 2.23 -53.95
N GLY A 183 15.72 2.24 -54.81
CA GLY A 183 15.85 2.10 -56.27
C GLY A 183 15.07 0.94 -56.92
N ALA A 184 14.33 0.12 -56.18
CA ALA A 184 13.48 -0.92 -56.77
C ALA A 184 12.20 -0.30 -57.39
N LYS A 185 11.98 -0.51 -58.70
CA LYS A 185 10.74 -0.14 -59.40
C LYS A 185 9.55 -0.87 -58.79
N ASP A 186 8.43 -0.17 -58.61
CA ASP A 186 7.14 -0.69 -58.18
C ASP A 186 6.70 -1.89 -59.04
N THR A 187 6.91 -3.10 -58.56
CA THR A 187 6.22 -4.30 -59.05
C THR A 187 5.08 -4.59 -58.09
N LYS A 188 3.90 -4.06 -58.41
CA LYS A 188 2.68 -4.16 -57.58
C LYS A 188 2.13 -5.57 -57.36
N ASP A 189 2.74 -6.61 -57.93
CA ASP A 189 2.20 -7.99 -57.91
C ASP A 189 3.17 -9.06 -57.40
N ALA A 190 4.33 -8.68 -56.82
CA ALA A 190 5.20 -9.67 -56.19
C ALA A 190 4.67 -10.03 -54.78
N LYS A 191 3.91 -11.13 -54.68
CA LYS A 191 3.68 -11.80 -53.40
C LYS A 191 5.05 -12.06 -52.76
N PRO A 192 5.35 -11.54 -51.55
CA PRO A 192 6.61 -11.83 -50.89
C PRO A 192 6.81 -13.35 -50.85
N ALA A 193 7.96 -13.82 -51.33
CA ALA A 193 8.33 -15.21 -51.15
C ALA A 193 8.21 -15.54 -49.66
N ALA A 194 7.57 -16.66 -49.32
CA ALA A 194 7.55 -17.12 -47.93
C ALA A 194 9.01 -17.19 -47.45
N PRO A 195 9.32 -16.67 -46.25
CA PRO A 195 10.67 -16.74 -45.72
C PRO A 195 11.15 -18.19 -45.73
N ALA A 196 12.44 -18.39 -45.97
CA ALA A 196 13.01 -19.74 -45.92
C ALA A 196 12.85 -20.29 -44.49
N ALA A 197 12.61 -21.61 -44.38
CA ALA A 197 12.64 -22.28 -43.08
C ALA A 197 13.94 -21.91 -42.35
N ASP A 198 13.83 -21.57 -41.06
CA ASP A 198 14.93 -21.13 -40.20
C ASP A 198 15.58 -19.77 -40.51
N GLN A 199 14.99 -18.92 -41.36
CA GLN A 199 15.56 -17.60 -41.70
C GLN A 199 15.85 -16.71 -40.47
N TYR A 200 15.08 -16.85 -39.39
CA TYR A 200 15.19 -16.01 -38.19
C TYR A 200 15.67 -16.78 -36.94
N LYS A 201 16.27 -17.97 -37.12
CA LYS A 201 16.71 -18.83 -36.00
C LYS A 201 17.70 -18.16 -35.04
N ASP A 202 18.47 -17.18 -35.54
CA ASP A 202 19.49 -16.46 -34.77
C ASP A 202 18.92 -15.26 -34.00
N TYR A 203 17.61 -15.04 -34.04
CA TYR A 203 16.94 -13.93 -33.36
C TYR A 203 16.01 -14.45 -32.26
N SER A 204 15.94 -13.71 -31.16
CA SER A 204 15.00 -13.99 -30.08
C SER A 204 14.36 -12.71 -29.54
N LEU A 205 13.08 -12.81 -29.18
CA LEU A 205 12.27 -11.72 -28.65
C LEU A 205 12.13 -11.85 -27.13
N ASN A 206 12.33 -10.76 -26.39
CA ASN A 206 12.04 -10.72 -24.96
C ASN A 206 10.52 -10.90 -24.74
N PRO A 207 10.05 -11.84 -23.91
CA PRO A 207 8.62 -12.10 -23.72
C PRO A 207 7.83 -10.94 -23.13
N ALA A 208 8.49 -9.91 -22.58
CA ALA A 208 7.86 -8.65 -22.19
C ALA A 208 7.02 -8.02 -23.32
N TYR A 209 7.38 -8.25 -24.59
CA TYR A 209 6.63 -7.76 -25.75
C TYR A 209 5.36 -8.56 -26.07
N ILE A 210 5.16 -9.72 -25.43
CA ILE A 210 3.95 -10.55 -25.54
C ILE A 210 3.06 -10.37 -24.31
N TYR A 211 3.67 -10.31 -23.13
CA TYR A 211 2.93 -10.23 -21.86
C TYR A 211 2.70 -8.79 -21.38
N GLY A 212 3.44 -7.80 -21.90
CA GLY A 212 3.24 -6.40 -21.58
C GLY A 212 2.31 -5.68 -22.55
N ASN A 213 1.66 -4.61 -22.10
CA ASN A 213 0.76 -3.80 -22.90
C ASN A 213 1.48 -2.90 -23.92
N THR A 214 1.31 -3.19 -25.21
CA THR A 214 1.89 -2.41 -26.31
C THR A 214 1.13 -1.11 -26.60
N ASN A 215 -0.11 -0.95 -26.10
CA ASN A 215 -1.04 0.19 -26.21
C ASN A 215 -1.41 0.66 -27.62
N LYS A 216 -0.53 0.46 -28.60
CA LYS A 216 -0.67 0.77 -30.03
C LYS A 216 0.29 -0.12 -30.82
N GLU A 217 0.09 -0.19 -32.12
CA GLU A 217 1.05 -0.84 -33.01
C GLU A 217 2.37 -0.04 -33.01
N THR A 218 3.49 -0.75 -32.90
CA THR A 218 4.84 -0.17 -32.84
C THR A 218 5.85 -1.10 -33.52
N GLN A 219 7.07 -0.62 -33.73
CA GLN A 219 8.17 -1.47 -34.21
C GLN A 219 9.27 -1.53 -33.16
N THR A 220 9.95 -2.68 -33.09
CA THR A 220 11.19 -2.84 -32.32
C THR A 220 12.23 -3.58 -33.14
N THR A 221 13.51 -3.24 -32.94
CA THR A 221 14.62 -3.83 -33.69
C THR A 221 15.25 -4.96 -32.87
N LEU A 222 15.37 -6.14 -33.47
CA LEU A 222 16.15 -7.24 -32.91
C LEU A 222 17.53 -7.31 -33.57
N THR A 223 18.52 -7.75 -32.81
CA THR A 223 19.88 -8.02 -33.30
C THR A 223 20.14 -9.52 -33.24
N SER A 224 20.81 -10.09 -34.25
CA SER A 224 21.17 -11.50 -34.28
C SER A 224 22.06 -11.88 -33.10
N SER A 225 22.04 -13.15 -32.72
CA SER A 225 22.84 -13.73 -31.64
C SER A 225 24.35 -13.44 -31.77
N ASP A 226 24.85 -13.36 -33.01
CA ASP A 226 26.24 -13.02 -33.33
C ASP A 226 26.52 -11.51 -33.46
N GLY A 227 25.50 -10.66 -33.28
CA GLY A 227 25.60 -9.21 -33.33
C GLY A 227 25.72 -8.60 -34.74
N LYS A 228 25.73 -9.40 -35.81
CA LYS A 228 26.10 -8.93 -37.15
C LYS A 228 24.94 -8.38 -37.97
N SER A 229 23.70 -8.71 -37.62
CA SER A 229 22.53 -8.35 -38.41
C SER A 229 21.36 -7.92 -37.54
N LYS A 230 20.44 -7.15 -38.14
CA LYS A 230 19.27 -6.62 -37.46
C LYS A 230 18.01 -6.86 -38.30
N ILE A 231 16.90 -7.10 -37.62
CA ILE A 231 15.56 -7.17 -38.21
C ILE A 231 14.62 -6.26 -37.45
N GLU A 232 13.55 -5.82 -38.12
CA GLU A 232 12.46 -5.08 -37.50
C GLU A 232 11.31 -6.03 -37.19
N ILE A 233 10.68 -5.85 -36.03
CA ILE A 233 9.52 -6.60 -35.55
C ILE A 233 8.37 -5.62 -35.42
N ASP A 234 7.27 -5.91 -36.11
CA ASP A 234 6.00 -5.23 -35.93
C ASP A 234 5.30 -5.81 -34.69
N LEU A 235 5.10 -4.98 -33.68
CA LEU A 235 4.36 -5.31 -32.46
C LEU A 235 2.90 -4.90 -32.62
N LYS A 236 2.00 -5.84 -32.40
CA LYS A 236 0.55 -5.62 -32.47
C LYS A 236 0.04 -5.00 -31.18
N LYS A 237 -1.08 -4.28 -31.27
CA LYS A 237 -1.76 -3.72 -30.10
C LYS A 237 -2.46 -4.84 -29.30
N HIS A 238 -2.09 -5.00 -28.03
CA HIS A 238 -2.79 -5.87 -27.08
C HIS A 238 -2.65 -5.35 -25.64
N LYS A 239 -3.48 -5.86 -24.73
CA LYS A 239 -3.36 -5.61 -23.27
C LYS A 239 -2.28 -6.52 -22.67
N ALA A 240 -1.83 -6.19 -21.47
CA ALA A 240 -0.96 -7.08 -20.72
C ALA A 240 -1.66 -8.39 -20.37
N ASP A 241 -0.88 -9.47 -20.28
CA ASP A 241 -1.29 -10.68 -19.57
C ASP A 241 -0.96 -10.48 -18.08
N GLU A 242 -1.93 -9.91 -17.37
CA GLU A 242 -1.74 -9.52 -15.97
C GLU A 242 -1.40 -10.71 -15.06
N ARG A 243 -1.88 -11.93 -15.39
CA ARG A 243 -1.55 -13.13 -14.62
C ARG A 243 -0.08 -13.48 -14.74
N VAL A 244 0.46 -13.49 -15.96
CA VAL A 244 1.89 -13.72 -16.17
C VAL A 244 2.72 -12.60 -15.54
N VAL A 245 2.29 -11.35 -15.68
CA VAL A 245 2.98 -10.19 -15.10
C VAL A 245 3.00 -10.27 -13.57
N GLY A 246 1.86 -10.55 -12.93
CA GLY A 246 1.73 -10.69 -11.48
C GLY A 246 2.57 -11.84 -10.93
N ASN A 247 2.49 -13.02 -11.55
CA ASN A 247 3.32 -14.17 -11.17
C ASN A 247 4.81 -13.87 -11.32
N ARG A 248 5.20 -13.08 -12.32
CA ARG A 248 6.60 -12.71 -12.51
C ARG A 248 7.07 -11.67 -11.49
N LYS A 249 6.19 -10.75 -11.11
CA LYS A 249 6.46 -9.71 -10.12
C LYS A 249 6.54 -10.28 -8.70
N TYR A 250 5.62 -11.17 -8.34
CA TYR A 250 5.43 -11.61 -6.96
C TYR A 250 5.66 -13.11 -6.70
N GLY A 251 5.81 -13.94 -7.74
CA GLY A 251 6.04 -15.37 -7.58
C GLY A 251 7.38 -15.68 -6.90
N GLY A 252 7.35 -16.53 -5.88
CA GLY A 252 8.55 -16.88 -5.10
C GLY A 252 8.97 -15.81 -4.09
N ARG A 253 8.16 -14.76 -3.87
CA ARG A 253 8.44 -13.69 -2.89
C ARG A 253 7.50 -13.77 -1.71
N ASP A 254 8.03 -13.48 -0.52
CA ASP A 254 7.27 -13.27 0.72
C ASP A 254 6.17 -14.32 0.97
N GLY A 255 6.49 -15.60 0.72
CA GLY A 255 5.61 -16.75 0.94
C GLY A 255 4.74 -17.17 -0.26
N ASN A 256 4.75 -16.44 -1.37
CA ASN A 256 4.13 -16.90 -2.62
C ASN A 256 4.95 -18.03 -3.25
N ASP A 257 4.30 -19.10 -3.71
CA ASP A 257 4.96 -20.13 -4.51
C ASP A 257 5.34 -19.57 -5.89
N LYS A 258 6.55 -19.88 -6.34
CA LYS A 258 7.12 -19.45 -7.62
C LYS A 258 6.53 -20.19 -8.81
N ASN A 259 6.04 -21.41 -8.59
CA ASN A 259 5.52 -22.29 -9.65
C ASN A 259 3.99 -22.34 -9.67
N SER A 260 3.33 -21.38 -9.03
CA SER A 260 1.87 -21.29 -8.94
C SER A 260 1.37 -19.93 -9.46
N ASP A 261 0.06 -19.71 -9.34
CA ASP A 261 -0.58 -18.41 -9.59
C ASP A 261 -0.59 -17.49 -8.36
N ASP A 262 0.13 -17.84 -7.28
CA ASP A 262 0.14 -17.08 -6.02
C ASP A 262 0.54 -15.62 -6.24
N GLY A 263 1.50 -15.35 -7.13
CA GLY A 263 1.95 -13.99 -7.39
C GLY A 263 0.86 -13.09 -7.98
N TYR A 264 0.02 -13.62 -8.86
CA TYR A 264 -1.16 -12.89 -9.37
C TYR A 264 -2.33 -12.91 -8.37
N ASN A 265 -2.62 -14.08 -7.80
CA ASN A 265 -3.78 -14.26 -6.92
C ASN A 265 -3.64 -13.44 -5.62
N PHE A 266 -2.43 -13.26 -5.11
CA PHE A 266 -2.15 -12.50 -3.88
C PHE A 266 -1.38 -11.20 -4.16
N ARG A 267 -1.63 -10.62 -5.33
CA ARG A 267 -1.31 -9.23 -5.65
C ARG A 267 -2.09 -8.28 -4.72
N GLY A 268 -1.79 -6.98 -4.77
CA GLY A 268 -2.45 -5.97 -3.94
C GLY A 268 -3.95 -5.85 -4.22
N HIS A 269 -4.78 -6.09 -3.19
CA HIS A 269 -6.23 -5.87 -3.24
C HIS A 269 -6.74 -5.09 -2.01
N GLY A 270 -7.92 -4.49 -2.14
CA GLY A 270 -8.57 -3.71 -1.09
C GLY A 270 -8.01 -2.29 -0.92
N ILE A 271 -8.48 -1.62 0.14
CA ILE A 271 -8.23 -0.19 0.35
C ILE A 271 -6.77 0.11 0.73
N ILE A 272 -6.15 -0.76 1.54
CA ILE A 272 -4.74 -0.65 1.98
C ILE A 272 -3.90 -1.79 1.37
N GLN A 273 -4.31 -2.28 0.19
CA GLN A 273 -3.52 -3.18 -0.67
C GLN A 273 -2.90 -4.39 0.06
N LEU A 274 -3.76 -5.27 0.59
CA LEU A 274 -3.32 -6.54 1.16
C LEU A 274 -2.60 -7.37 0.08
N THR A 275 -1.37 -7.82 0.37
CA THR A 275 -0.48 -8.45 -0.61
C THR A 275 0.25 -9.64 0.02
N HIS A 276 0.58 -10.63 -0.80
CA HIS A 276 1.24 -11.91 -0.49
C HIS A 276 0.38 -12.92 0.27
N LYS A 277 0.52 -14.19 -0.12
CA LYS A 277 -0.29 -15.30 0.36
C LYS A 277 -0.43 -15.39 1.88
N PRO A 278 0.65 -15.31 2.68
CA PRO A 278 0.47 -15.55 4.11
C PRO A 278 -0.25 -14.37 4.82
N ALA A 279 -0.34 -13.19 4.20
CA ALA A 279 -1.20 -12.11 4.68
C ALA A 279 -2.69 -12.45 4.45
N TYR A 280 -3.03 -13.06 3.30
CA TYR A 280 -4.38 -13.57 3.02
C TYR A 280 -4.76 -14.78 3.88
N GLU A 281 -3.80 -15.67 4.18
CA GLU A 281 -4.01 -16.77 5.13
C GLU A 281 -4.33 -16.22 6.54
N SER A 282 -3.57 -15.22 6.98
CA SER A 282 -3.79 -14.56 8.28
C SER A 282 -5.14 -13.83 8.33
N PHE A 283 -5.50 -13.12 7.26
CA PHE A 283 -6.81 -12.48 7.13
C PHE A 283 -7.95 -13.50 7.16
N THR A 284 -7.80 -14.61 6.43
CA THR A 284 -8.75 -15.73 6.41
C THR A 284 -8.94 -16.31 7.81
N ALA A 285 -7.84 -16.57 8.53
CA ALA A 285 -7.88 -17.11 9.88
C ALA A 285 -8.61 -16.15 10.83
N PHE A 286 -8.30 -14.86 10.80
CA PHE A 286 -8.99 -13.86 11.61
C PHE A 286 -10.49 -13.78 11.28
N ALA A 287 -10.83 -13.70 9.99
CA ALA A 287 -12.22 -13.60 9.55
C ALA A 287 -13.05 -14.83 9.95
N LYS A 288 -12.47 -16.04 9.94
CA LYS A 288 -13.14 -17.28 10.35
C LYS A 288 -13.24 -17.44 11.87
N SER A 289 -12.23 -16.99 12.63
CA SER A 289 -12.14 -17.24 14.07
C SER A 289 -12.76 -16.13 14.92
N THR A 290 -12.39 -14.89 14.64
CA THR A 290 -12.83 -13.68 15.36
C THR A 290 -13.98 -13.01 14.64
N GLY A 291 -13.83 -12.80 13.32
CA GLY A 291 -14.83 -12.12 12.51
C GLY A 291 -14.84 -10.59 12.68
N PHE A 292 -15.87 -9.95 12.12
CA PHE A 292 -16.06 -8.50 12.12
C PHE A 292 -17.48 -8.19 12.57
N ASN A 293 -17.67 -7.24 13.50
CA ASN A 293 -18.97 -6.95 14.12
C ASN A 293 -19.68 -8.25 14.61
N LYS A 294 -18.92 -9.12 15.28
CA LYS A 294 -19.36 -10.44 15.79
C LYS A 294 -19.79 -11.45 14.71
N GLU A 295 -19.63 -11.14 13.42
CA GLU A 295 -19.91 -12.05 12.31
C GLU A 295 -18.63 -12.74 11.82
N LYS A 296 -18.63 -14.07 11.82
CA LYS A 296 -17.52 -14.88 11.29
C LYS A 296 -17.74 -15.19 9.81
N SER A 297 -16.67 -15.09 9.02
CA SER A 297 -16.67 -15.47 7.62
C SER A 297 -16.58 -16.99 7.47
N THR A 298 -17.21 -17.53 6.43
CA THR A 298 -16.98 -18.91 5.97
C THR A 298 -16.01 -18.98 4.80
N ILE A 299 -15.59 -17.83 4.26
CA ILE A 299 -14.77 -17.73 3.06
C ILE A 299 -13.31 -18.01 3.38
N ASP A 300 -12.68 -18.80 2.53
CA ASP A 300 -11.23 -18.89 2.43
C ASP A 300 -10.73 -17.95 1.34
N PHE A 301 -10.05 -16.85 1.69
CA PHE A 301 -9.59 -15.87 0.70
C PHE A 301 -8.37 -16.36 -0.11
N THR A 302 -7.83 -17.55 0.21
CA THR A 302 -6.75 -18.19 -0.55
C THR A 302 -7.23 -19.23 -1.54
N GLU A 303 -8.50 -19.62 -1.45
CA GLU A 303 -9.07 -20.64 -2.32
C GLU A 303 -9.13 -20.15 -3.77
N SER A 304 -8.52 -20.94 -4.65
CA SER A 304 -8.51 -20.74 -6.10
C SER A 304 -9.33 -21.82 -6.79
N LYS A 305 -9.98 -21.45 -7.90
CA LYS A 305 -10.78 -22.35 -8.73
C LYS A 305 -10.38 -22.22 -10.19
N ASP A 306 -10.48 -23.32 -10.92
CA ASP A 306 -10.38 -23.35 -12.37
C ASP A 306 -11.70 -23.92 -12.90
N GLU A 307 -12.50 -23.05 -13.50
CA GLU A 307 -13.76 -23.43 -14.12
C GLU A 307 -13.67 -23.17 -15.62
N LYS A 308 -13.62 -24.25 -16.41
CA LYS A 308 -13.55 -24.20 -17.88
C LYS A 308 -12.37 -23.36 -18.40
N GLY A 309 -11.22 -23.40 -17.72
CA GLY A 309 -10.01 -22.68 -18.10
C GLY A 309 -9.99 -21.22 -17.62
N VAL A 310 -10.99 -20.78 -16.86
CA VAL A 310 -10.97 -19.48 -16.18
C VAL A 310 -10.54 -19.71 -14.74
N LYS A 311 -9.34 -19.22 -14.42
CA LYS A 311 -8.79 -19.26 -13.07
C LYS A 311 -9.24 -18.05 -12.27
N THR A 312 -9.80 -18.26 -11.09
CA THR A 312 -10.24 -17.21 -10.16
C THR A 312 -9.73 -17.51 -8.76
N CYS A 313 -9.57 -16.48 -7.92
CA CYS A 313 -9.24 -16.65 -6.51
C CYS A 313 -10.22 -15.84 -5.65
N ASN A 314 -10.58 -16.35 -4.47
CA ASN A 314 -11.44 -15.62 -3.54
C ASN A 314 -10.79 -14.31 -3.02
N SER A 315 -9.48 -14.12 -3.21
CA SER A 315 -8.80 -12.85 -2.95
C SER A 315 -9.37 -11.69 -3.79
N ASP A 316 -9.86 -11.97 -5.01
CA ASP A 316 -10.46 -10.97 -5.90
C ASP A 316 -11.72 -10.32 -5.28
N LEU A 317 -12.34 -10.95 -4.26
CA LEU A 317 -13.47 -10.39 -3.51
C LEU A 317 -13.10 -9.10 -2.75
N LEU A 318 -11.82 -8.88 -2.44
CA LEU A 318 -11.36 -7.63 -1.82
C LEU A 318 -11.41 -6.45 -2.79
N SER A 319 -11.68 -6.70 -4.08
CA SER A 319 -11.73 -5.71 -5.15
C SER A 319 -13.12 -5.52 -5.74
N ASP A 320 -14.13 -6.21 -5.18
CA ASP A 320 -15.52 -6.06 -5.63
C ASP A 320 -16.05 -4.66 -5.31
N LYS A 321 -16.16 -3.81 -6.34
CA LYS A 321 -16.72 -2.46 -6.21
C LYS A 321 -18.24 -2.45 -6.01
N LYS A 322 -18.94 -3.56 -6.25
CA LYS A 322 -20.38 -3.67 -6.00
C LYS A 322 -20.66 -3.93 -4.53
N ASP A 323 -19.83 -4.73 -3.88
CA ASP A 323 -19.85 -5.01 -2.46
C ASP A 323 -18.43 -4.91 -1.85
N PRO A 324 -18.03 -3.70 -1.39
CA PRO A 324 -16.69 -3.47 -0.87
C PRO A 324 -16.49 -3.99 0.55
N LYS A 325 -17.37 -4.85 1.10
CA LYS A 325 -17.27 -5.38 2.47
C LYS A 325 -15.87 -5.88 2.79
N TYR A 326 -15.31 -6.75 1.95
CA TYR A 326 -14.00 -7.34 2.19
C TYR A 326 -12.83 -6.37 1.97
N ALA A 327 -13.01 -5.37 1.10
CA ALA A 327 -12.06 -4.27 0.95
C ALA A 327 -11.93 -3.45 2.25
N VAL A 328 -13.05 -3.23 2.96
CA VAL A 328 -13.07 -2.52 4.24
C VAL A 328 -12.58 -3.41 5.38
N GLN A 329 -13.06 -4.65 5.47
CA GLN A 329 -12.65 -5.59 6.52
C GLN A 329 -11.14 -5.82 6.53
N SER A 330 -10.55 -6.07 5.35
CA SER A 330 -9.09 -6.22 5.22
C SER A 330 -8.33 -4.97 5.64
N ALA A 331 -8.83 -3.76 5.31
CA ALA A 331 -8.19 -2.51 5.67
C ALA A 331 -8.20 -2.23 7.18
N VAL A 332 -9.34 -2.37 7.84
CA VAL A 332 -9.45 -2.13 9.29
C VAL A 332 -8.69 -3.21 10.08
N TRP A 333 -8.72 -4.46 9.63
CA TRP A 333 -7.92 -5.55 10.22
C TRP A 333 -6.43 -5.35 10.03
N LEU A 334 -6.00 -4.91 8.85
CA LEU A 334 -4.58 -4.65 8.58
C LEU A 334 -4.07 -3.55 9.52
N TRP A 335 -4.85 -2.48 9.66
CA TRP A 335 -4.54 -1.34 10.52
C TRP A 335 -4.45 -1.72 12.01
N SER A 336 -5.40 -2.50 12.53
CA SER A 336 -5.54 -2.75 13.97
C SER A 336 -4.86 -4.02 14.46
N THR A 337 -4.82 -5.06 13.62
CA THR A 337 -4.54 -6.43 14.06
C THR A 337 -3.32 -6.99 13.35
N TYR A 338 -3.28 -6.94 12.02
CA TYR A 338 -2.13 -7.46 11.28
C TYR A 338 -0.84 -6.69 11.61
N LYS A 339 -0.95 -5.36 11.70
CA LYS A 339 0.16 -4.47 12.09
C LYS A 339 0.12 -4.07 13.56
N ILE A 340 -0.43 -4.90 14.46
CA ILE A 340 -0.55 -4.57 15.89
C ILE A 340 0.81 -4.23 16.54
N SER A 341 1.89 -4.89 16.12
CA SER A 341 3.26 -4.60 16.59
C SER A 341 3.72 -3.18 16.24
N SER A 342 3.15 -2.59 15.19
CA SER A 342 3.43 -1.22 14.74
C SER A 342 2.68 -0.15 15.54
N LYS A 343 1.70 -0.52 16.38
CA LYS A 343 0.95 0.39 17.27
C LYS A 343 0.40 1.63 16.57
N LEU A 344 -0.28 1.44 15.43
CA LEU A 344 -0.80 2.52 14.60
C LEU A 344 -1.82 3.41 15.35
N GLU A 345 -2.57 2.84 16.28
CA GLU A 345 -3.48 3.56 17.18
C GLU A 345 -2.73 4.51 18.11
N VAL A 346 -1.61 4.08 18.68
CA VAL A 346 -0.76 4.92 19.55
C VAL A 346 -0.09 6.01 18.73
N LYS A 347 0.46 5.65 17.56
CA LYS A 347 1.09 6.64 16.67
C LYS A 347 0.09 7.69 16.19
N SER A 348 -1.17 7.30 16.00
CA SER A 348 -2.24 8.24 15.65
C SER A 348 -2.49 9.20 16.80
N ASP A 349 -2.69 8.69 18.03
CA ASP A 349 -2.93 9.52 19.22
C ASP A 349 -1.75 10.48 19.52
N GLU A 350 -0.54 10.10 19.13
CA GLU A 350 0.69 10.89 19.25
C GLU A 350 0.92 11.86 18.06
N GLU A 351 0.02 11.91 17.08
CA GLU A 351 0.15 12.71 15.84
C GLU A 351 1.43 12.40 15.03
N ASN A 352 1.90 11.16 15.12
CA ASN A 352 3.12 10.66 14.48
C ASN A 352 2.86 10.23 13.03
N PHE A 353 2.55 11.20 12.18
CA PHE A 353 2.29 11.00 10.75
C PHE A 353 3.45 10.28 10.05
N ALA A 354 4.70 10.65 10.33
CA ALA A 354 5.85 10.04 9.68
C ALA A 354 6.00 8.56 10.04
N GLY A 355 5.81 8.22 11.32
CA GLY A 355 5.82 6.83 11.78
C GLY A 355 4.72 5.99 11.15
N ILE A 356 3.51 6.54 11.00
CA ILE A 356 2.39 5.86 10.34
C ILE A 356 2.70 5.62 8.86
N THR A 357 3.16 6.66 8.15
CA THR A 357 3.44 6.56 6.70
C THR A 357 4.52 5.53 6.40
N ASN A 358 5.56 5.46 7.23
CA ASN A 358 6.60 4.44 7.11
C ASN A 358 6.05 3.02 7.29
N VAL A 359 5.12 2.82 8.23
CA VAL A 359 4.50 1.51 8.49
C VAL A 359 3.60 1.07 7.33
N ILE A 360 2.86 2.00 6.72
CA ILE A 360 1.91 1.69 5.65
C ILE A 360 2.61 1.47 4.31
N ASN A 361 3.55 2.34 3.93
CA ASN A 361 4.13 2.34 2.59
C ASN A 361 5.56 1.74 2.50
N GLY A 362 6.27 1.62 3.63
CA GLY A 362 7.70 1.23 3.64
C GLY A 362 8.65 2.23 2.95
N GLY A 363 8.12 3.33 2.40
CA GLY A 363 8.80 4.31 1.58
C GLY A 363 8.25 5.73 1.80
N ASN A 364 8.90 6.72 1.21
CA ASN A 364 8.50 8.14 1.32
C ASN A 364 7.68 8.65 0.11
N THR A 365 7.37 7.80 -0.87
CA THR A 365 6.49 8.14 -2.00
C THR A 365 5.08 8.48 -1.51
N GLY A 366 4.48 9.54 -2.05
CA GLY A 366 3.12 9.95 -1.70
C GLY A 366 2.99 10.71 -0.37
N THR A 367 4.11 10.94 0.35
CA THR A 367 4.11 11.60 1.68
C THR A 367 3.33 12.91 1.69
N LYS A 368 3.55 13.80 0.72
CA LYS A 368 2.86 15.10 0.67
C LYS A 368 1.35 14.94 0.49
N ASP A 369 0.92 14.06 -0.41
CA ASP A 369 -0.51 13.83 -0.65
C ASP A 369 -1.23 13.21 0.57
N ARG A 370 -0.58 12.26 1.26
CA ARG A 370 -1.08 11.71 2.53
C ARG A 370 -1.23 12.80 3.59
N TYR A 371 -0.26 13.71 3.67
CA TYR A 371 -0.28 14.80 4.64
C TYR A 371 -1.35 15.85 4.33
N ASP A 372 -1.51 16.23 3.06
CA ASP A 372 -2.57 17.15 2.62
C ASP A 372 -3.97 16.58 2.95
N LYS A 373 -4.15 15.26 2.75
CA LYS A 373 -5.37 14.55 3.16
C LYS A 373 -5.54 14.53 4.68
N LEU A 374 -4.45 14.37 5.45
CA LEU A 374 -4.50 14.42 6.92
C LEU A 374 -4.91 15.80 7.42
N LEU A 375 -4.34 16.90 6.88
CA LEU A 375 -4.70 18.27 7.28
C LEU A 375 -6.19 18.55 7.09
N LYS A 376 -6.74 18.18 5.92
CA LYS A 376 -8.17 18.29 5.66
C LYS A 376 -8.98 17.32 6.52
N GLY A 377 -8.47 16.11 6.74
CA GLY A 377 -9.08 15.11 7.61
C GLY A 377 -9.23 15.60 9.05
N ARG A 378 -8.21 16.28 9.59
CA ARG A 378 -8.25 16.88 10.93
C ARG A 378 -9.39 17.89 11.06
N GLU A 379 -9.58 18.73 10.05
CA GLU A 379 -10.70 19.69 10.01
C GLU A 379 -12.06 18.97 9.95
N GLN A 380 -12.23 18.09 8.96
CA GLN A 380 -13.54 17.49 8.66
C GLN A 380 -13.98 16.48 9.71
N LEU A 381 -13.02 15.81 10.35
CA LEU A 381 -13.27 14.79 11.37
C LEU A 381 -13.06 15.34 12.79
N LYS A 382 -13.09 16.66 12.96
CA LYS A 382 -13.19 17.36 14.25
C LYS A 382 -12.02 17.07 15.19
N VAL A 383 -10.81 16.91 14.66
CA VAL A 383 -9.59 16.67 15.45
C VAL A 383 -9.22 17.87 16.31
N TYR A 384 -9.35 19.09 15.78
CA TYR A 384 -9.05 20.29 16.55
C TYR A 384 -10.04 20.48 17.71
N ASP A 385 -11.34 20.33 17.44
CA ASP A 385 -12.39 20.37 18.47
C ASP A 385 -12.21 19.25 19.51
N HIS A 386 -11.78 18.07 19.07
CA HIS A 386 -11.42 16.96 19.94
C HIS A 386 -10.31 17.34 20.94
N TYR A 387 -9.21 17.94 20.48
CA TYR A 387 -8.13 18.35 21.38
C TYR A 387 -8.58 19.45 22.35
N LYS A 388 -9.31 20.46 21.88
CA LYS A 388 -9.86 21.52 22.73
C LYS A 388 -10.75 20.95 23.83
N TYR A 389 -11.74 20.15 23.44
CA TYR A 389 -12.66 19.51 24.37
C TYR A 389 -11.92 18.67 25.42
N LEU A 390 -10.96 17.84 24.99
CA LEU A 390 -10.21 17.01 25.92
C LEU A 390 -9.34 17.85 26.86
N LEU A 391 -8.71 18.94 26.40
CA LEU A 391 -7.88 19.78 27.26
C LEU A 391 -8.70 20.58 28.29
N GLU A 392 -9.89 21.05 27.91
CA GLU A 392 -10.85 21.73 28.79
C GLU A 392 -11.34 20.82 29.91
N ASN A 393 -11.70 19.57 29.58
CA ASN A 393 -12.43 18.68 30.48
C ASN A 393 -11.55 17.63 31.17
N GLN A 394 -10.31 17.42 30.72
CA GLN A 394 -9.42 16.46 31.35
C GLN A 394 -9.00 16.92 32.75
N LYS A 395 -9.12 16.04 33.75
CA LYS A 395 -8.69 16.30 35.13
C LYS A 395 -7.33 15.67 35.45
N ASP A 396 -6.92 14.67 34.67
CA ASP A 396 -5.62 14.00 34.81
C ASP A 396 -4.50 14.76 34.08
N GLU A 397 -3.59 15.35 34.85
CA GLU A 397 -2.44 16.12 34.34
C GLU A 397 -1.47 15.28 33.48
N LYS A 398 -1.36 13.97 33.70
CA LYS A 398 -0.56 13.10 32.82
C LYS A 398 -1.20 12.97 31.45
N LYS A 399 -2.53 12.86 31.39
CA LYS A 399 -3.27 12.83 30.12
C LYS A 399 -3.19 14.17 29.40
N LYS A 400 -3.32 15.31 30.10
CA LYS A 400 -3.09 16.64 29.51
C LYS A 400 -1.70 16.79 28.93
N THR A 401 -0.67 16.36 29.66
CA THR A 401 0.72 16.39 29.19
C THR A 401 0.87 15.60 27.88
N LYS A 402 0.24 14.43 27.78
CA LYS A 402 0.25 13.64 26.53
C LYS A 402 -0.47 14.35 25.38
N LEU A 403 -1.65 14.94 25.63
CA LEU A 403 -2.37 15.72 24.61
C LEU A 403 -1.54 16.90 24.10
N LYS A 404 -0.89 17.64 25.01
CA LYS A 404 0.03 18.73 24.65
C LYS A 404 1.25 18.22 23.87
N ALA A 405 1.79 17.05 24.20
CA ALA A 405 2.89 16.45 23.45
C ALA A 405 2.48 16.07 22.01
N ALA A 406 1.29 15.50 21.83
CA ALA A 406 0.73 15.22 20.50
C ALA A 406 0.50 16.50 19.69
N LEU A 407 -0.04 17.56 20.30
CA LEU A 407 -0.17 18.86 19.64
C LEU A 407 1.19 19.48 19.27
N LYS A 408 2.22 19.31 20.11
CA LYS A 408 3.59 19.75 19.76
C LYS A 408 4.13 18.96 18.56
N GLN A 409 3.85 17.66 18.48
CA GLN A 409 4.20 16.84 17.32
C GLN A 409 3.46 17.30 16.05
N MET A 410 2.16 17.59 16.16
CA MET A 410 1.33 18.18 15.09
C MET A 410 1.88 19.54 14.63
N ALA A 411 2.28 20.39 15.58
CA ALA A 411 2.84 21.72 15.35
C ALA A 411 4.32 21.71 14.92
N SER A 412 4.90 20.54 14.65
CA SER A 412 6.27 20.38 14.20
C SER A 412 6.32 19.82 12.78
N SER A 413 7.38 20.16 12.04
CA SER A 413 7.63 19.49 10.75
C SER A 413 7.97 18.02 10.98
N GLN A 414 7.55 17.17 10.06
CA GLN A 414 7.79 15.72 10.14
C GLN A 414 8.46 15.24 8.85
N THR A 415 9.44 14.35 8.98
CA THR A 415 10.18 13.83 7.82
C THR A 415 9.98 12.32 7.69
N VAL A 416 9.56 11.89 6.50
CA VAL A 416 9.39 10.49 6.12
C VAL A 416 10.61 10.03 5.34
N TYR A 417 11.27 8.98 5.81
CA TYR A 417 12.44 8.38 5.17
C TYR A 417 12.07 7.03 4.61
N ALA A 418 12.54 6.71 3.41
CA ALA A 418 12.34 5.38 2.85
C ALA A 418 13.17 4.34 3.62
N PHE A 419 12.61 3.16 3.91
CA PHE A 419 13.35 2.09 4.55
C PHE A 419 13.99 1.19 3.49
N ASN A 420 15.31 1.03 3.55
CA ASN A 420 16.04 0.12 2.68
C ASN A 420 16.21 -1.23 3.38
N ARG A 421 15.59 -2.27 2.83
CA ARG A 421 15.59 -3.61 3.41
C ARG A 421 16.94 -4.32 3.33
N ASN A 422 17.65 -4.14 2.23
CA ASN A 422 18.97 -4.74 2.02
C ASN A 422 19.98 -4.25 3.06
N THR A 423 19.91 -2.98 3.41
CA THR A 423 20.80 -2.39 4.43
C THR A 423 20.20 -2.36 5.83
N LYS A 424 18.90 -2.66 5.96
CA LYS A 424 18.09 -2.52 7.18
C LYS A 424 18.21 -1.13 7.81
N LYS A 425 18.29 -0.08 6.97
CA LYS A 425 18.47 1.32 7.39
C LYS A 425 17.51 2.22 6.62
N PHE A 426 17.14 3.33 7.25
CA PHE A 426 16.46 4.42 6.56
C PHE A 426 17.43 5.13 5.60
N ASP A 427 16.92 5.51 4.44
CA ASP A 427 17.63 6.36 3.47
C ASP A 427 17.92 7.73 4.10
N VAL A 428 18.98 8.38 3.63
CA VAL A 428 19.36 9.73 4.02
C VAL A 428 18.41 10.80 3.45
N ASN A 429 17.77 10.49 2.32
CA ASN A 429 16.88 11.43 1.62
C ASN A 429 15.42 11.24 2.08
N GLY A 430 15.00 12.09 3.01
CA GLY A 430 13.62 12.14 3.49
C GLY A 430 12.74 13.17 2.77
N ILE A 431 11.42 12.97 2.82
CA ILE A 431 10.43 13.98 2.42
C ILE A 431 9.87 14.63 3.69
N THR A 432 10.08 15.93 3.83
CA THR A 432 9.56 16.72 4.95
C THR A 432 8.21 17.33 4.60
N VAL A 433 7.30 17.30 5.57
CA VAL A 433 6.03 18.02 5.57
C VAL A 433 6.05 19.08 6.66
N ASP A 434 5.39 20.20 6.38
CA ASP A 434 5.41 21.38 7.25
C ASP A 434 4.54 21.16 8.50
N SER A 435 4.76 21.98 9.52
CA SER A 435 3.93 21.97 10.73
C SER A 435 2.48 22.35 10.42
N ASP A 436 1.55 21.82 11.23
CA ASP A 436 0.15 22.25 11.23
C ASP A 436 -0.03 23.39 12.24
N PRO A 437 -0.23 24.65 11.79
CA PRO A 437 -0.29 25.81 12.68
C PRO A 437 -1.47 25.74 13.66
N LYS A 438 -2.56 25.04 13.32
CA LYS A 438 -3.71 24.89 14.22
C LYS A 438 -3.37 24.11 15.49
N GLY A 439 -2.39 23.21 15.40
CA GLY A 439 -1.86 22.52 16.58
C GLY A 439 -1.20 23.50 17.56
N GLN A 440 -0.46 24.49 17.04
CA GLN A 440 0.16 25.53 17.86
C GLN A 440 -0.87 26.49 18.45
N GLU A 441 -1.88 26.88 17.67
CA GLU A 441 -2.98 27.74 18.15
C GLU A 441 -3.68 27.13 19.38
N ILE A 442 -3.94 25.82 19.38
CA ILE A 442 -4.53 25.12 20.53
C ILE A 442 -3.54 25.06 21.70
N LEU A 443 -2.25 24.85 21.46
CA LEU A 443 -1.25 24.89 22.53
C LEU A 443 -1.22 26.25 23.22
N ASP A 444 -1.25 27.33 22.45
CA ASP A 444 -1.22 28.70 22.97
C ASP A 444 -2.47 28.99 23.82
N GLU A 445 -3.64 28.50 23.39
CA GLU A 445 -4.91 28.61 24.12
C GLU A 445 -4.89 27.89 25.48
N PHE A 446 -4.28 26.70 25.56
CA PHE A 446 -4.28 25.85 26.76
C PHE A 446 -2.96 25.91 27.56
N GLY A 447 -2.18 26.98 27.39
CA GLY A 447 -0.94 27.22 28.12
C GLY A 447 0.14 26.20 27.79
N GLY A 448 0.61 26.21 26.54
CA GLY A 448 1.77 25.45 26.10
C GLY A 448 2.94 25.67 27.06
N ASP A 449 3.69 24.62 27.37
CA ASP A 449 4.91 24.80 28.16
C ASP A 449 5.79 25.81 27.42
N ALA A 450 5.89 27.02 27.96
CA ALA A 450 6.79 28.04 27.48
C ALA A 450 8.22 27.54 27.71
N ALA A 451 8.73 26.73 26.78
CA ALA A 451 10.14 26.43 26.68
C ALA A 451 10.84 27.68 26.13
N GLY A 452 11.24 28.54 27.07
CA GLY A 452 12.43 29.39 26.98
C GLY A 452 12.56 30.33 25.77
N ASP A 453 11.97 31.51 25.88
CA ASP A 453 12.73 32.75 25.68
C ASP A 453 12.00 33.92 26.33
N LYS A 454 12.11 34.04 27.66
CA LYS A 454 11.90 35.33 28.32
C LYS A 454 13.10 36.21 28.00
N LYS A 455 13.06 36.89 26.85
CA LYS A 455 13.69 38.20 26.76
C LYS A 455 12.97 39.09 27.77
N THR A 456 13.69 39.44 28.81
CA THR A 456 13.30 40.47 29.76
C THR A 456 13.29 41.81 29.03
N ASP A 457 12.14 42.19 28.47
CA ASP A 457 11.91 43.57 28.06
C ASP A 457 11.81 44.43 29.32
N LYS A 458 12.94 45.07 29.62
CA LYS A 458 13.02 46.16 30.59
C LYS A 458 12.45 47.42 29.92
N PRO A 459 11.62 48.24 30.59
CA PRO A 459 11.06 49.44 29.99
C PRO A 459 12.18 50.44 29.62
N ALA A 460 12.10 50.97 28.40
CA ALA A 460 13.05 51.94 27.87
C ALA A 460 12.91 53.30 28.59
N ASP A 461 13.89 53.63 29.42
CA ASP A 461 14.12 55.01 29.87
C ASP A 461 14.80 55.81 28.74
N LYS A 462 14.10 56.85 28.28
CA LYS A 462 14.65 57.92 27.43
C LYS A 462 15.84 58.58 28.14
N LYS A 463 17.05 58.43 27.60
CA LYS A 463 18.10 59.47 27.73
C LYS A 463 18.92 59.60 26.46
N THR A 464 19.11 60.86 26.14
CA THR A 464 19.67 61.50 24.95
C THR A 464 21.17 61.25 24.76
N ASP A 465 21.58 61.31 23.49
CA ASP A 465 22.93 61.11 22.95
C ASP A 465 24.04 61.96 23.57
N ALA A 466 25.24 61.35 23.69
CA ALA A 466 26.53 62.04 23.65
C ALA A 466 27.61 61.09 23.08
N PRO A 467 28.51 61.56 22.19
CA PRO A 467 29.33 60.68 21.35
C PRO A 467 30.67 60.26 21.97
N ALA A 468 31.20 59.17 21.39
CA ALA A 468 32.35 58.37 21.79
C ALA A 468 33.68 59.11 22.02
N LYS A 469 34.50 58.54 22.92
CA LYS A 469 35.97 58.69 22.95
C LYS A 469 36.66 57.32 23.11
N PRO A 470 37.89 57.16 22.58
CA PRO A 470 38.45 55.86 22.17
C PRO A 470 39.24 55.12 23.25
N ALA A 471 39.44 53.81 23.01
CA ALA A 471 40.07 52.82 23.89
C ALA A 471 41.54 53.11 24.27
N PRO A 472 41.99 52.71 25.48
CA PRO A 472 43.41 52.61 25.81
C PRO A 472 43.92 51.15 25.79
N GLY A 473 45.15 51.01 25.27
CA GLY A 473 45.82 49.75 24.93
C GLY A 473 46.30 48.87 26.09
N LYS A 474 46.69 47.64 25.71
CA LYS A 474 47.29 46.60 26.56
C LYS A 474 48.64 47.03 27.16
N PRO A 475 48.96 46.62 28.41
CA PRO A 475 50.26 46.87 29.03
C PRO A 475 51.33 45.83 28.64
N ALA A 476 52.58 46.30 28.52
CA ALA A 476 53.79 45.49 28.33
C ALA A 476 54.45 45.13 29.69
N PRO A 477 55.35 44.12 29.73
CA PRO A 477 55.59 43.27 30.90
C PRO A 477 56.64 43.84 31.86
N LYS A 478 56.60 43.42 33.13
CA LYS A 478 57.67 43.68 34.10
C LYS A 478 58.54 42.44 34.32
N LYS A 479 59.83 42.77 34.45
CA LYS A 479 61.05 41.97 34.63
C LYS A 479 60.96 40.81 35.59
#